data_AF-A0A1G4Q757-F1
#
_entry.id   AF-A0A1G4Q757-F1
#
_cell.length_a   1.000
_cell.length_b   1.000
_cell.length_c   1.000
_cell.angle_alpha   90.00
_cell.angle_beta   90.00
_cell.angle_gamma   90.00
#
_symmetry.space_group_name_H-M   'P 1'
#
loop_
_entity.id
_entity.type
_entity.pdbx_description
1 polymer ?
#
loop_
_entity_poly.entity_id
_entity_poly.type
_entity_poly.pdbx_seq_one_letter_code
_entity_poly.pdbx_strand_id
1 'polypeptide(L)'
;MYFLSKEFIKTQEKLYKDIPAYKARVLLGEWIASTDSIFTQINVTQDYVFTSSIAYLDPAFSIGGDNTTLCVMDRVDDKYYVFVFQEQRPVNDPCIMNMVKTVLENFNVHTLYLEDRDNTKGAGVLTREYMTLRNNMSHYFRIVPIKPKSNKFSRIASLITPFTYKKLNYT
;
A
#
# COMPACT_ATOMS: atom_id res chain seq x y z
N MET A 1 1.40 29.90 -22.00
CA MET A 1 0.26 28.98 -21.93
C MET A 1 0.72 27.63 -22.45
N TYR A 2 0.90 26.62 -21.58
CA TYR A 2 1.32 25.29 -22.02
C TYR A 2 0.09 24.53 -22.54
N PHE A 3 0.04 24.29 -23.84
CA PHE A 3 -0.98 23.40 -24.42
C PHE A 3 -0.57 21.96 -24.11
N LEU A 4 -1.46 21.23 -23.42
CA LEU A 4 -1.31 19.79 -23.23
C LEU A 4 -1.38 19.10 -24.61
N SER A 5 -0.53 18.10 -24.85
CA SER A 5 -0.53 17.39 -26.13
C SER A 5 -1.82 16.58 -26.30
N LYS A 6 -2.29 16.42 -27.54
CA LYS A 6 -3.48 15.58 -27.84
C LYS A 6 -3.30 14.15 -27.36
N GLU A 7 -2.07 13.62 -27.45
CA GLU A 7 -1.75 12.28 -26.95
C GLU A 7 -1.85 12.19 -25.42
N PHE A 8 -1.44 13.22 -24.69
CA PHE A 8 -1.60 13.27 -23.24
C PHE A 8 -3.08 13.23 -22.87
N ILE A 9 -3.91 14.08 -23.49
CA ILE A 9 -5.36 14.15 -23.24
C ILE A 9 -6.01 12.79 -23.51
N LYS A 10 -5.75 12.18 -24.67
CA LYS A 10 -6.27 10.86 -25.04
C LYS A 10 -5.87 9.77 -24.04
N THR A 11 -4.64 9.83 -23.51
CA THR A 11 -4.17 8.90 -22.47
C THR A 11 -4.96 9.05 -21.18
N GLN A 12 -5.16 10.28 -20.70
CA GLN A 12 -5.95 10.54 -19.49
C GLN A 12 -7.42 10.16 -19.67
N GLU A 13 -8.02 10.44 -20.83
CA GLU A 13 -9.40 10.06 -21.13
C GLU A 13 -9.60 8.54 -21.09
N LYS A 14 -8.62 7.78 -21.57
CA LYS A 14 -8.64 6.31 -21.49
C LYS A 14 -8.49 5.82 -20.06
N LEU A 15 -7.58 6.41 -19.28
CA LEU A 15 -7.32 6.02 -17.88
C LEU A 15 -8.54 6.24 -16.97
N TYR A 16 -9.22 7.37 -17.11
CA TYR A 16 -10.30 7.78 -16.22
C TYR A 16 -11.70 7.55 -16.80
N LYS A 17 -11.83 6.78 -17.89
CA LYS A 17 -13.10 6.55 -18.59
C LYS A 17 -14.21 6.09 -17.64
N ASP A 18 -13.88 5.19 -16.71
CA ASP A 18 -14.82 4.56 -15.79
C ASP A 18 -14.78 5.17 -14.37
N ILE A 19 -14.10 6.32 -14.21
CA ILE A 19 -13.99 7.04 -12.93
C ILE A 19 -14.36 8.52 -13.17
N PRO A 20 -15.65 8.84 -13.40
CA PRO A 20 -16.09 10.15 -13.92
C PRO A 20 -15.69 11.33 -13.03
N ALA A 21 -15.71 11.16 -11.71
CA ALA A 21 -15.26 12.21 -10.78
C ALA A 21 -13.76 12.52 -10.90
N TYR A 22 -12.91 11.51 -11.17
CA TYR A 22 -11.48 11.74 -11.40
C TYR A 22 -11.22 12.32 -12.78
N LYS A 23 -11.98 11.88 -13.79
CA LYS A 23 -11.94 12.49 -15.13
C LYS A 23 -12.23 13.99 -15.05
N ALA A 24 -13.30 14.39 -14.36
CA ALA A 24 -13.69 15.78 -14.19
C ALA A 24 -12.63 16.61 -13.45
N ARG A 25 -12.05 16.08 -12.37
CA ARG A 25 -10.99 16.77 -11.62
C ARG A 25 -9.70 16.92 -12.42
N VAL A 26 -9.23 15.86 -13.09
CA VAL A 26 -7.92 15.84 -13.77
C VAL A 26 -7.96 16.52 -15.14
N LEU A 27 -9.04 16.36 -15.91
CA LEU A 27 -9.13 16.91 -17.27
C LEU A 27 -9.88 18.23 -17.36
N LEU A 28 -10.88 18.45 -16.50
CA LEU A 28 -11.78 19.61 -16.58
C LEU A 28 -11.54 20.62 -15.46
N GLY A 29 -10.76 20.27 -14.43
CA GLY A 29 -10.51 21.12 -13.27
C GLY A 29 -11.75 21.30 -12.37
N GLU A 30 -12.72 20.41 -12.46
CA GLU A 30 -14.00 20.52 -11.75
C GLU A 30 -13.92 19.99 -10.32
N TRP A 31 -14.65 20.65 -9.41
CA TRP A 31 -14.75 20.27 -8.00
C TRP A 31 -15.97 19.38 -7.75
N ILE A 32 -15.86 18.10 -8.09
CA ILE A 32 -16.95 17.12 -7.94
C ILE A 32 -16.65 16.16 -6.79
N ALA A 33 -17.62 15.88 -5.92
CA ALA A 33 -17.50 14.85 -4.89
C ALA A 33 -17.49 13.44 -5.50
N SER A 34 -16.65 12.54 -4.98
CA SER A 34 -16.66 11.14 -5.39
C SER A 34 -17.70 10.39 -4.56
N THR A 35 -18.70 9.79 -5.19
CA THR A 35 -19.75 9.01 -4.52
C THR A 35 -19.55 7.50 -4.65
N ASP A 36 -18.70 7.06 -5.58
CA ASP A 36 -18.50 5.66 -5.92
C ASP A 36 -17.13 5.14 -5.50
N SER A 37 -17.00 3.81 -5.43
CA SER A 37 -15.71 3.13 -5.26
C SER A 37 -14.72 3.51 -6.36
N ILE A 38 -13.51 3.88 -5.98
CA ILE A 38 -12.46 4.34 -6.91
C ILE A 38 -11.88 3.17 -7.71
N PHE A 39 -11.78 1.98 -7.09
CA PHE A 39 -11.28 0.76 -7.72
C PHE A 39 -12.37 -0.30 -7.70
N THR A 40 -12.73 -0.79 -8.88
CA THR A 40 -13.81 -1.78 -9.06
C THR A 40 -13.32 -3.09 -9.67
N GLN A 41 -12.09 -3.13 -10.18
CA GLN A 41 -11.49 -4.30 -10.81
C GLN A 41 -10.38 -4.87 -9.91
N ILE A 42 -10.75 -5.81 -9.05
CA ILE A 42 -9.82 -6.54 -8.20
C ILE A 42 -9.61 -7.92 -8.83
N ASN A 43 -8.36 -8.23 -9.19
CA ASN A 43 -7.99 -9.58 -9.61
C ASN A 43 -7.52 -10.36 -8.38
N VAL A 44 -8.10 -11.54 -8.15
CA VAL A 44 -7.67 -12.47 -7.09
C VAL A 44 -7.06 -13.71 -7.76
N THR A 45 -5.90 -14.17 -7.30
CA THR A 45 -5.13 -15.31 -7.81
C THR A 45 -4.56 -16.11 -6.65
N GLN A 46 -4.69 -17.45 -6.68
CA GLN A 46 -4.31 -18.31 -5.55
C GLN A 46 -2.91 -18.94 -5.70
N ASP A 47 -2.25 -18.77 -6.85
CA ASP A 47 -1.12 -19.62 -7.24
C ASP A 47 0.23 -18.87 -7.29
N TYR A 48 0.28 -17.61 -6.82
CA TYR A 48 1.52 -16.85 -6.86
C TYR A 48 2.42 -17.17 -5.66
N VAL A 49 3.66 -17.58 -5.94
CA VAL A 49 4.69 -17.79 -4.93
C VAL A 49 5.56 -16.55 -4.84
N PHE A 50 5.54 -15.92 -3.66
CA PHE A 50 6.32 -14.72 -3.38
C PHE A 50 7.81 -15.07 -3.25
N THR A 51 8.69 -14.27 -3.88
CA THR A 51 10.12 -14.58 -3.96
C THR A 51 11.01 -13.47 -3.41
N SER A 52 10.68 -12.21 -3.67
CA SER A 52 11.46 -11.05 -3.22
C SER A 52 10.54 -9.93 -2.72
N SER A 53 9.85 -10.19 -1.63
CA SER A 53 8.77 -9.33 -1.15
C SER A 53 9.26 -8.13 -0.35
N ILE A 54 8.54 -7.02 -0.50
CA ILE A 54 8.53 -5.92 0.47
C ILE A 54 7.21 -5.94 1.24
N ALA A 55 7.19 -5.34 2.42
CA ALA A 55 5.98 -5.16 3.18
C ALA A 55 5.78 -3.70 3.61
N TYR A 56 4.53 -3.28 3.75
CA TYR A 56 4.11 -2.01 4.31
C TYR A 56 3.20 -2.27 5.50
N LEU A 57 3.51 -1.67 6.65
CA LEU A 57 2.68 -1.74 7.85
C LEU A 57 2.06 -0.38 8.13
N ASP A 58 0.72 -0.32 8.03
CA ASP A 58 -0.11 0.78 8.48
C ASP A 58 -0.67 0.45 9.88
N PRO A 59 -0.16 1.09 10.95
CA PRO A 59 -0.50 0.74 12.31
C PRO A 59 -1.82 1.39 12.77
N ALA A 60 -2.65 0.61 13.46
CA ALA A 60 -3.58 1.15 14.44
C ALA A 60 -2.89 1.29 15.80
N PHE A 61 -3.22 2.34 16.55
CA PHE A 61 -2.66 2.60 17.88
C PHE A 61 -3.67 2.40 19.02
N SER A 62 -4.94 2.22 18.69
CA SER A 62 -6.05 2.09 19.65
C SER A 62 -6.96 0.93 19.30
N ILE A 63 -7.50 0.26 20.32
CA ILE A 63 -8.45 -0.84 20.17
C ILE A 63 -9.79 -0.32 19.63
N GLY A 64 -10.38 -1.03 18.66
CA GLY A 64 -11.75 -0.78 18.18
C GLY A 64 -11.96 0.49 17.34
N GLY A 65 -10.89 1.24 17.07
CA GLY A 65 -10.92 2.40 16.17
C GLY A 65 -10.52 1.99 14.75
N ASP A 66 -9.23 2.10 14.46
CA ASP A 66 -8.64 1.74 13.17
C ASP A 66 -8.18 0.27 13.12
N ASN A 67 -7.84 -0.19 11.92
CA ASN A 67 -7.22 -1.50 11.72
C ASN A 67 -5.71 -1.37 11.59
N THR A 68 -4.97 -2.36 12.10
CA THR A 68 -3.59 -2.58 11.68
C THR A 68 -3.62 -3.38 10.38
N THR A 69 -2.95 -2.87 9.35
CA THR A 69 -2.88 -3.52 8.03
C THR A 69 -1.43 -3.76 7.64
N LEU A 70 -1.12 -5.01 7.29
CA LEU A 70 0.14 -5.42 6.68
C LEU A 70 -0.12 -5.77 5.21
N CYS A 71 0.52 -5.04 4.31
CA CYS A 71 0.48 -5.30 2.88
C CYS A 71 1.85 -5.83 2.44
N VAL A 72 1.89 -7.08 1.98
CA VAL A 72 3.07 -7.68 1.36
C VAL A 72 2.94 -7.54 -0.15
N MET A 73 4.01 -7.12 -0.82
CA MET A 73 4.02 -6.89 -2.25
C MET A 73 5.28 -7.46 -2.88
N ASP A 74 5.09 -8.15 -4.00
CA ASP A 74 6.15 -8.58 -4.91
C ASP A 74 5.88 -8.00 -6.31
N ARG A 75 6.94 -7.78 -7.09
CA ARG A 75 6.84 -7.24 -8.44
C ARG A 75 7.58 -8.13 -9.42
N VAL A 76 6.85 -8.65 -10.39
CA VAL A 76 7.40 -9.42 -11.52
C VAL A 76 7.05 -8.68 -12.80
N ASP A 77 8.08 -8.24 -13.52
CA ASP A 77 7.96 -7.40 -14.71
C ASP A 77 7.14 -6.11 -14.45
N ASP A 78 5.95 -6.04 -15.04
CA ASP A 78 5.01 -4.94 -14.90
C ASP A 78 3.81 -5.26 -14.01
N LYS A 79 3.79 -6.45 -13.39
CA LYS A 79 2.74 -6.90 -12.46
C LYS A 79 3.21 -6.82 -11.01
N TYR A 80 2.25 -6.57 -10.15
CA TYR A 80 2.36 -6.54 -8.71
C TYR A 80 1.45 -7.63 -8.14
N TYR A 81 2.00 -8.42 -7.23
CA TYR A 81 1.29 -9.43 -6.46
C TYR A 81 1.24 -9.00 -5.02
N VAL A 82 0.05 -9.05 -4.42
CA VAL A 82 -0.21 -8.45 -3.11
C VAL A 82 -0.93 -9.43 -2.20
N PHE A 83 -0.42 -9.57 -0.99
CA PHE A 83 -1.12 -10.20 0.12
C PHE A 83 -1.45 -9.13 1.15
N VAL A 84 -2.67 -9.15 1.69
CA VAL A 84 -3.11 -8.19 2.72
C VAL A 84 -3.61 -8.94 3.94
N PHE A 85 -2.96 -8.66 5.07
CA PHE A 85 -3.48 -8.98 6.39
C PHE A 85 -4.02 -7.71 7.04
N GLN A 86 -5.18 -7.81 7.68
CA GLN A 86 -5.81 -6.70 8.37
C GLN A 86 -6.61 -7.20 9.57
N GLU A 87 -6.47 -6.51 10.71
CA GLU A 87 -7.19 -6.84 11.93
C GLU A 87 -7.45 -5.58 12.76
N GLN A 88 -8.59 -5.52 13.46
CA GLN A 88 -9.01 -4.34 14.24
C GLN A 88 -8.37 -4.32 15.62
N ARG A 89 -7.03 -4.36 15.66
CA ARG A 89 -6.24 -4.35 16.89
C ARG A 89 -5.01 -3.45 16.76
N PRO A 90 -4.50 -2.91 17.89
CA PRO A 90 -3.28 -2.13 17.89
C PRO A 90 -2.08 -2.91 17.37
N VAL A 91 -1.15 -2.19 16.74
CA VAL A 91 0.05 -2.76 16.11
C VAL A 91 1.03 -3.43 17.10
N ASN A 92 0.95 -3.07 18.38
CA ASN A 92 1.74 -3.62 19.48
C ASN A 92 1.00 -4.72 20.26
N ASP A 93 -0.21 -5.11 19.84
CA ASP A 93 -0.89 -6.28 20.38
C ASP A 93 -0.05 -7.54 20.08
N PRO A 94 0.23 -8.42 21.07
CA PRO A 94 1.04 -9.60 20.86
C PRO A 94 0.55 -10.54 19.74
N CYS A 95 -0.77 -10.63 19.54
CA CYS A 95 -1.36 -11.40 18.45
C CYS A 95 -0.98 -10.82 17.09
N ILE A 96 -1.07 -9.50 16.96
CA ILE A 96 -0.68 -8.77 15.74
C ILE A 96 0.81 -8.92 15.48
N MET A 97 1.65 -8.71 16.50
CA MET A 97 3.10 -8.86 16.35
C MET A 97 3.50 -10.28 15.92
N ASN A 98 2.86 -11.30 16.49
CA ASN A 98 3.11 -12.69 16.11
C ASN A 98 2.63 -13.00 14.68
N MET A 99 1.48 -12.45 14.27
CA MET A 99 1.00 -12.58 12.90
C MET A 99 1.94 -11.89 11.91
N VAL A 100 2.35 -10.65 12.19
CA VAL A 100 3.30 -9.92 11.34
C VAL A 100 4.60 -10.71 11.23
N LYS A 101 5.16 -11.21 12.33
CA LYS A 101 6.33 -12.10 12.31
C LYS A 101 6.15 -13.27 11.35
N THR A 102 5.04 -14.00 11.49
CA THR A 102 4.73 -15.19 10.68
C THR A 102 4.63 -14.84 9.19
N VAL A 103 3.97 -13.73 8.87
CA VAL A 103 3.84 -13.26 7.48
C VAL A 103 5.20 -12.83 6.93
N LEU A 104 6.00 -12.04 7.66
CA LEU A 104 7.31 -11.59 7.18
C LEU A 104 8.27 -12.76 6.90
N GLU A 105 8.23 -13.80 7.73
CA GLU A 105 9.00 -15.05 7.53
C GLU A 105 8.49 -15.84 6.33
N ASN A 106 7.20 -16.16 6.28
CA ASN A 106 6.63 -17.02 5.24
C ASN A 106 6.71 -16.40 3.84
N PHE A 107 6.64 -15.08 3.73
CA PHE A 107 6.73 -14.36 2.47
C PHE A 107 8.15 -13.88 2.12
N ASN A 108 9.15 -14.31 2.90
CA ASN A 108 10.57 -13.97 2.72
C ASN A 108 10.79 -12.45 2.51
N VAL A 109 10.16 -11.63 3.37
CA VAL A 109 10.16 -10.18 3.19
C VAL A 109 11.56 -9.62 3.47
N HIS A 110 12.16 -8.90 2.53
CA HIS A 110 13.50 -8.33 2.72
C HIS A 110 13.49 -6.87 3.20
N THR A 111 12.36 -6.16 3.07
CA THR A 111 12.20 -4.80 3.59
C THR A 111 10.79 -4.57 4.11
N LEU A 112 10.68 -4.16 5.37
CA LEU A 112 9.46 -3.68 6.01
C LEU A 112 9.47 -2.14 6.05
N TYR A 113 8.56 -1.52 5.32
CA TYR A 113 8.23 -0.11 5.47
C TYR A 113 7.22 0.06 6.60
N LEU A 114 7.56 0.89 7.58
CA LEU A 114 6.80 1.05 8.81
C LEU A 114 6.30 2.48 8.91
N GLU A 115 4.99 2.70 8.93
CA GLU A 115 4.42 4.03 9.12
C GLU A 115 4.55 4.47 10.58
N ASP A 116 5.75 4.94 10.94
CA ASP A 116 6.05 5.47 12.26
C ASP A 116 5.64 6.95 12.33
N ARG A 117 4.53 7.22 13.02
CA ARG A 117 3.96 8.57 13.15
C ARG A 117 4.84 9.50 14.00
N ASP A 118 5.65 8.93 14.90
CA ASP A 118 6.45 9.69 15.84
C ASP A 118 7.79 10.11 15.21
N ASN A 119 8.46 9.19 14.50
CA ASN A 119 9.82 9.44 14.03
C ASN A 119 10.24 8.59 12.82
N THR A 120 10.48 9.25 11.69
CA THR A 120 10.96 8.59 10.46
C THR A 120 12.48 8.44 10.37
N LYS A 121 13.24 8.89 11.38
CA LYS A 121 14.69 8.69 11.48
C LYS A 121 15.06 7.38 12.19
N GLY A 122 14.05 6.59 12.60
CA GLY A 122 14.20 5.28 13.21
C GLY A 122 14.39 5.25 14.72
N ALA A 123 14.17 6.39 15.39
CA ALA A 123 14.14 6.46 16.85
C ALA A 123 12.73 6.32 17.45
N GLY A 124 11.70 6.11 16.61
CA GLY A 124 10.31 6.03 17.04
C GLY A 124 10.05 4.79 17.91
N VAL A 125 9.02 4.86 18.75
CA VAL A 125 8.67 3.75 19.66
C VAL A 125 8.35 2.50 18.84
N LEU A 126 7.49 2.65 17.83
CA LEU A 126 7.08 1.54 16.97
C LEU A 126 8.27 0.95 16.20
N THR A 127 9.16 1.79 15.65
CA THR A 127 10.38 1.30 15.00
C THR A 127 11.23 0.45 15.94
N ARG A 128 11.42 0.87 17.19
CA ARG A 128 12.22 0.13 18.18
C ARG A 128 11.57 -1.20 18.58
N GLU A 129 10.25 -1.22 18.72
CA GLU A 129 9.50 -2.46 18.99
C GLU A 129 9.69 -3.47 17.85
N TYR A 130 9.56 -3.03 16.60
CA TYR A 130 9.73 -3.91 15.44
C TYR A 130 11.20 -4.31 15.18
N MET A 131 12.17 -3.46 15.54
CA MET A 131 13.58 -3.87 15.57
C MET A 131 13.82 -4.97 16.60
N THR A 132 13.19 -4.88 17.77
CA THR A 132 13.27 -5.92 18.82
C THR A 132 12.61 -7.21 18.35
N LEU A 133 11.43 -7.12 17.71
CA LEU A 133 10.76 -8.27 17.08
C LEU A 133 11.67 -8.98 16.09
N ARG A 134 12.27 -8.24 15.14
CA ARG A 134 13.21 -8.78 14.16
C ARG A 134 14.43 -9.45 14.80
N ASN A 135 14.98 -8.86 15.86
CA ASN A 135 16.15 -9.43 16.54
C ASN A 135 15.83 -10.79 17.21
N ASN A 136 14.55 -11.10 17.44
CA ASN A 136 14.07 -12.38 17.95
C ASN A 136 13.56 -13.33 16.83
N MET A 137 13.91 -13.04 15.57
CA MET A 137 13.57 -13.84 14.39
C MET A 137 14.85 -14.42 13.78
N SER A 138 14.73 -15.59 13.15
CA SER A 138 15.83 -16.16 12.33
C SER A 138 15.96 -15.45 10.98
N HIS A 139 14.86 -14.86 10.50
CA HIS A 139 14.80 -14.12 9.25
C HIS A 139 15.20 -12.65 9.42
N TYR A 140 16.18 -12.20 8.64
CA TYR A 140 16.61 -10.81 8.65
C TYR A 140 15.91 -9.99 7.56
N PHE A 141 15.44 -8.80 7.94
CA PHE A 141 14.92 -7.82 7.01
C PHE A 141 15.30 -6.39 7.41
N ARG A 142 15.34 -5.49 6.43
CA ARG A 142 15.53 -4.06 6.67
C ARG A 142 14.22 -3.43 7.14
N ILE A 143 14.26 -2.63 8.20
CA ILE A 143 13.13 -1.80 8.63
C ILE A 143 13.37 -0.37 8.14
N VAL A 144 12.40 0.20 7.44
CA VAL A 144 12.43 1.57 6.92
C VAL A 144 11.23 2.34 7.48
N PRO A 145 11.44 3.15 8.52
CA PRO A 145 10.43 4.04 9.05
C PRO A 145 10.08 5.09 8.00
N ILE A 146 8.80 5.32 7.79
CA ILE A 146 8.31 6.22 6.76
C ILE A 146 7.17 7.08 7.28
N LYS A 147 7.03 8.23 6.63
CA LYS A 147 5.82 9.04 6.64
C LYS A 147 5.37 9.18 5.19
N PRO A 148 4.06 9.17 4.91
CA PRO A 148 3.55 9.46 3.57
C PRO A 148 4.19 10.72 2.98
N LYS A 149 4.95 10.56 1.88
CA LYS A 149 5.68 11.67 1.24
C LYS A 149 4.76 12.63 0.47
N SER A 150 3.59 12.16 0.03
CA SER A 150 2.65 12.92 -0.78
C SER A 150 1.24 12.88 -0.19
N ASN A 151 0.41 13.84 -0.60
CA ASN A 151 -0.99 13.87 -0.17
C ASN A 151 -1.74 12.58 -0.60
N LYS A 152 -2.85 12.30 0.10
CA LYS A 152 -3.66 11.10 -0.13
C LYS A 152 -4.19 11.01 -1.56
N PHE A 153 -4.58 12.14 -2.16
CA PHE A 153 -5.09 12.17 -3.53
C PHE A 153 -4.05 11.71 -4.55
N SER A 154 -2.82 12.22 -4.50
CA SER A 154 -1.74 11.82 -5.42
C SER A 154 -1.43 10.32 -5.32
N ARG A 155 -1.49 9.75 -4.10
CA ARG A 155 -1.29 8.31 -3.90
C ARG A 155 -2.41 7.49 -4.51
N ILE A 156 -3.67 7.88 -4.29
CA ILE A 156 -4.82 7.21 -4.91
C ILE A 156 -4.74 7.30 -6.43
N ALA A 157 -4.42 8.48 -6.98
CA ALA A 157 -4.28 8.68 -8.42
C ALA A 157 -3.19 7.77 -9.02
N SER A 158 -2.07 7.56 -8.30
CA SER A 158 -1.00 6.67 -8.74
C SER A 158 -1.40 5.19 -8.82
N LEU A 159 -2.43 4.77 -8.07
CA LEU A 159 -2.94 3.40 -8.09
C LEU A 159 -3.93 3.15 -9.23
N ILE A 160 -4.55 4.19 -9.80
CA ILE A 160 -5.54 4.04 -10.89
C ILE A 160 -4.95 3.27 -12.07
N THR A 161 -3.73 3.61 -12.50
CA THR A 161 -3.09 2.94 -13.64
C THR A 161 -2.88 1.42 -13.40
N PRO A 162 -2.27 0.98 -12.28
CA PRO A 162 -2.18 -0.44 -11.94
C PRO A 162 -3.52 -1.19 -11.93
N PHE A 163 -4.58 -0.59 -11.38
CA PHE A 163 -5.91 -1.20 -11.35
C PHE A 163 -6.55 -1.26 -12.75
N THR A 164 -6.54 -0.16 -13.50
CA THR A 164 -7.13 -0.09 -14.86
C THR A 164 -6.50 -1.09 -15.82
N TYR A 165 -5.19 -1.33 -15.71
CA TYR A 165 -4.47 -2.28 -16.56
C TYR A 165 -4.31 -3.67 -15.96
N LYS A 166 -5.01 -3.98 -14.86
CA LYS A 166 -4.98 -5.32 -14.23
C LYS A 166 -3.55 -5.78 -13.88
N LYS A 167 -2.71 -4.82 -13.50
CA LYS A 167 -1.32 -5.05 -13.11
C LYS A 167 -1.21 -5.42 -11.63
N LEU A 168 -2.26 -5.18 -10.83
CA LEU A 168 -2.32 -5.56 -9.42
C LEU A 168 -3.14 -6.84 -9.25
N ASN A 169 -2.56 -7.87 -8.63
CA ASN A 169 -3.22 -9.15 -8.36
C ASN A 169 -3.10 -9.48 -6.88
N TYR A 170 -4.21 -9.88 -6.27
CA TYR A 170 -4.30 -10.22 -4.85
C TYR A 170 -4.20 -11.72 -4.66
N THR A 171 -3.45 -12.15 -3.66
CA THR A 171 -3.27 -13.56 -3.28
C THR A 171 -3.76 -13.79 -1.87
#